data_AF-A0A949DJ11-F1
#
_entry.id   AF-A0A949DJ11-F1
#
_cell.length_a   1.000
_cell.length_b   1.000
_cell.length_c   1.000
_cell.angle_alpha   90.00
_cell.angle_beta   90.00
_cell.angle_gamma   90.00
#
_symmetry.space_group_name_H-M   'P 1'
#
loop_
_entity.id
_entity.type
_entity.pdbx_description
1 polymer ?
#
loop_
_entity_poly.entity_id
_entity_poly.type
_entity_poly.pdbx_seq_one_letter_code
_entity_poly.pdbx_strand_id
1 'polypeptide(L)' 'MRKIKALALLSGGLDSTLAIKVMLEEGIEVEAINFITPFCLCTPKGSCRYEARRVTDEFG' A
#
# COMPACT_ATOMS: atom_id res chain seq x y z
N MET A 1 21.79 3.94 -16.08
CA MET A 1 21.40 2.84 -15.17
C MET A 1 19.92 2.54 -15.36
N ARG A 2 19.49 1.28 -15.30
CA ARG A 2 18.05 0.93 -15.31
C ARG A 2 17.46 1.30 -13.96
N LYS A 3 16.30 1.95 -13.94
CA LYS A 3 15.52 2.15 -12.70
C LYS A 3 14.96 0.80 -12.26
N ILE A 4 15.16 0.44 -11.00
CA ILE A 4 14.59 -0.78 -10.41
C ILE A 4 13.12 -0.50 -10.13
N LYS A 5 12.24 -1.40 -10.58
CA LYS A 5 10.80 -1.36 -10.31
C LYS A 5 10.40 -2.57 -9.47
N ALA A 6 9.49 -2.37 -8.52
CA ALA A 6 8.98 -3.41 -7.63
C ALA A 6 7.45 -3.41 -7.57
N LEU A 7 6.89 -4.58 -7.33
CA LEU A 7 5.48 -4.76 -6.97
C LEU A 7 5.40 -5.04 -5.48
N ALA A 8 4.55 -4.31 -4.76
CA ALA A 8 4.37 -4.47 -3.33
C ALA A 8 2.91 -4.77 -2.97
N LEU A 9 2.70 -5.71 -2.04
CA LEU A 9 1.38 -5.96 -1.49
C LEU A 9 1.13 -5.01 -0.32
N LEU A 10 0.20 -4.08 -0.50
CA LEU A 10 -0.16 -3.09 0.51
C LEU A 10 -1.45 -3.52 1.20
N SER A 11 -1.34 -4.03 2.43
CA SER A 11 -2.52 -4.41 3.23
C SER A 11 -3.18 -3.20 3.91
N GLY A 12 -2.43 -2.12 4.08
CA GLY A 12 -2.80 -0.96 4.90
C GLY A 12 -2.33 -1.04 6.35
N GLY A 13 -1.65 -2.14 6.74
CA GLY A 13 -0.96 -2.25 8.03
C GLY A 13 0.42 -1.59 8.02
N LEU A 14 0.94 -1.27 9.22
CA LEU A 14 2.21 -0.59 9.44
C LEU A 14 3.39 -1.23 8.68
N ASP A 15 3.51 -2.56 8.73
CA ASP A 15 4.66 -3.27 8.15
C ASP A 15 4.72 -3.10 6.63
N SER A 16 3.59 -3.31 5.94
CA SER A 16 3.52 -3.15 4.48
C SER A 16 3.76 -1.71 4.04
N THR A 17 3.29 -0.75 4.82
CA THR A 17 3.49 0.67 4.59
C THR A 17 4.95 1.06 4.77
N LEU A 18 5.59 0.61 5.85
CA LEU A 18 7.00 0.90 6.14
C LEU A 18 7.92 0.27 5.09
N ALA A 19 7.64 -0.96 4.67
CA ALA A 19 8.41 -1.62 3.62
C ALA A 19 8.38 -0.81 2.31
N ILE A 20 7.21 -0.35 1.88
CA ILE A 20 7.07 0.50 0.69
C ILE A 20 7.81 1.83 0.88
N LYS A 21 7.67 2.48 2.04
CA LYS A 21 8.33 3.75 2.32
C LYS A 21 9.85 3.66 2.20
N VAL A 22 10.45 2.62 2.79
CA VAL A 22 11.90 2.37 2.70
C VAL A 22 12.32 2.15 1.25
N MET A 23 11.56 1.38 0.47
CA MET A 23 11.88 1.16 -0.95
C MET A 23 11.83 2.46 -1.77
N LEU A 24 10.83 3.31 -1.52
CA LEU A 24 10.70 4.62 -2.18
C LEU A 24 11.86 5.56 -1.80
N GLU A 25 12.28 5.57 -0.53
CA GLU A 25 13.41 6.37 -0.05
C GLU A 25 14.75 5.95 -0.70
N GLU A 26 14.92 4.66 -1.00
CA GLU A 26 16.07 4.12 -1.75
C GLU A 26 15.97 4.35 -3.27
N GLY A 27 14.95 5.07 -3.74
CA GLY A 27 14.76 5.42 -5.15
C GLY A 27 14.24 4.26 -6.02
N ILE A 28 13.66 3.23 -5.41
CA ILE A 28 12.99 2.13 -6.11
C ILE A 28 11.58 2.59 -6.48
N GLU A 29 11.19 2.42 -7.74
CA GLU A 29 9.82 2.68 -8.17
C GLU A 29 8.92 1.53 -7.72
N VAL A 30 7.84 1.82 -6.98
CA VAL A 30 6.97 0.80 -6.40
C VAL A 30 5.55 0.97 -6.93
N GLU A 31 4.99 -0.12 -7.45
CA GLU A 31 3.56 -0.25 -7.76
C GLU A 31 2.90 -1.07 -6.64
N ALA A 32 1.95 -0.46 -5.92
CA ALA A 32 1.28 -1.07 -4.77
C ALA A 32 -0.02 -1.76 -5.18
N ILE A 33 -0.19 -3.02 -4.82
CA ILE A 33 -1.40 -3.82 -5.06
C ILE A 33 -2.07 -4.13 -3.72
N ASN A 34 -3.38 -3.86 -3.64
CA ASN A 34 -4.24 -4.30 -2.55
C ASN A 34 -5.24 -5.33 -3.08
N PHE A 35 -5.27 -6.53 -2.50
CA PHE A 35 -6.28 -7.54 -2.82
C PHE A 35 -7.45 -7.44 -1.85
N ILE A 36 -8.64 -7.18 -2.41
CA ILE A 36 -9.88 -7.15 -1.66
C ILE A 36 -10.56 -8.51 -1.80
N THR A 37 -10.86 -9.15 -0.68
CA THR A 37 -11.58 -10.44 -0.63
C THR A 37 -12.90 -10.29 0.15
N PRO A 38 -13.86 -11.21 0.00
CA PRO A 38 -15.07 -11.23 0.82
C PRO A 38 -14.82 -11.34 2.34
N PHE A 39 -13.60 -11.73 2.75
CA PHE A 39 -13.18 -11.81 4.15
C PHE A 39 -12.56 -10.53 4.70
N CYS A 40 -12.41 -9.49 3.88
CA CYS A 40 -12.02 -8.16 4.34
C CYS A 40 -13.22 -7.52 5.05
N LEU A 41 -13.38 -7.81 6.35
CA LEU A 41 -14.50 -7.42 7.22
C LEU A 41 -14.55 -5.93 7.57
N CYS A 42 -14.31 -5.04 6.59
CA CYS A 42 -14.52 -3.61 6.80
C CYS A 42 -16.04 -3.39 6.97
N THR A 43 -16.48 -3.13 8.21
CA THR A 43 -17.89 -3.13 8.56
C THR A 43 -18.65 -1.97 7.88
N PRO A 44 -19.91 -2.15 7.43
CA PRO A 44 -20.64 -1.13 6.67
C PRO A 44 -20.96 0.15 7.46
N LYS A 45 -20.71 0.19 8.77
CA LYS A 45 -21.05 1.31 9.64
C LYS A 45 -19.83 2.23 9.82
N GLY A 46 -19.61 3.09 8.83
CA GLY A 46 -18.75 4.26 8.97
C GLY A 46 -17.42 4.13 8.24
N SER A 47 -17.38 4.68 7.02
CA SER A 47 -16.20 4.93 6.20
C SER A 47 -15.11 3.85 6.26
N CYS A 48 -15.27 2.78 5.48
CA CYS A 48 -14.12 1.98 5.07
C CYS A 48 -13.27 2.82 4.11
N ARG A 49 -12.58 3.84 4.63
CA ARG A 49 -11.38 4.34 3.95
C ARG A 49 -10.38 3.20 4.09
N TYR A 50 -10.20 2.42 3.03
CA TYR A 50 -9.18 1.38 2.99
C TYR A 50 -7.85 2.03 3.38
N GLU A 51 -7.22 1.59 4.46
CA GLU A 51 -5.96 2.19 4.95
C GLU A 51 -4.88 2.15 3.86
N ALA A 52 -4.89 1.11 3.02
CA ALA A 52 -4.07 1.03 1.81
C ALA A 52 -4.29 2.22 0.84
N ARG A 53 -5.52 2.71 0.70
CA ARG A 53 -5.83 3.89 -0.11
C ARG A 53 -5.30 5.17 0.53
N ARG A 54 -5.41 5.32 1.86
CA ARG A 54 -4.84 6.48 2.55
C ARG A 54 -3.31 6.53 2.40
N VAL A 55 -2.66 5.37 2.52
CA VAL A 55 -1.20 5.25 2.39
C VAL A 55 -0.73 5.59 0.97
N THR A 56 -1.44 5.12 -0.06
CA THR A 56 -1.12 5.47 -1.45
C THR A 56 -1.32 6.97 -1.71
N ASP A 57 -2.41 7.57 -1.24
CA ASP A 57 -2.63 9.03 -1.35
C ASP A 57 -1.52 9.84 -0.65
N GLU A 58 -0.93 9.32 0.44
CA GLU A 58 0.13 9.97 1.21
C GLU A 58 1.52 9.85 0.55
N PHE A 59 1.81 8.72 -0.09
CA PHE A 59 3.13 8.45 -0.68
C PHE A 59 3.26 8.96 -2.12
N GLY A 60 2.14 9.32 -2.76
CA GLY A 60 2.10 9.78 -4.15
C GLY A 60 2.22 8.64 -5.15
#